data_AF-A0A5M3MJH6-F1
#
_entry.id   AF-A0A5M3MJH6-F1
#
_cell.length_a   1.000
_cell.length_b   1.000
_cell.length_c   1.000
_cell.angle_alpha   90.00
_cell.angle_beta   90.00
_cell.angle_gamma   90.00
#
_symmetry.space_group_name_H-M   'P 1'
#
loop_
_entity.id
_entity.type
_entity.pdbx_description
1 polymer ?
#
loop_
_entity_poly.entity_id
_entity_poly.type
_entity_poly.pdbx_seq_one_letter_code
_entity_poly.pdbx_strand_id
1 'polypeptide(L)'
;MPSPSQEEAWKKLADVCVRAALYDSSDRQPFSQCLPGTRTSLLETLRESVQREQSNLIFLTGESGSGKSAVAHTFAQEHRENELAATFFFSRQHPGRRNTDHFLPTISYQLGLLHHLAQETITRAITRDPSLL
;
A
#
# COMPACT_ATOMS: atom_id res chain seq x y z
N MET A 1 -2.12 15.84 -23.02
CA MET A 1 -1.10 14.84 -23.37
C MET A 1 0.11 15.08 -22.48
N PRO A 2 0.61 14.07 -21.75
CA PRO A 2 1.79 14.23 -20.91
C PRO A 2 3.02 14.58 -21.77
N SER A 3 3.93 15.38 -21.22
CA SER A 3 5.19 15.72 -21.90
C SER A 3 6.18 14.54 -21.85
N PRO A 4 7.17 14.47 -22.77
CA PRO A 4 8.15 13.37 -22.78
C PRO A 4 8.90 13.19 -21.45
N SER A 5 9.20 14.29 -20.75
CA SER A 5 9.86 14.26 -19.43
C SER A 5 8.95 13.69 -18.33
N GLN A 6 7.63 13.88 -18.45
CA GLN A 6 6.67 13.29 -17.54
C GLN A 6 6.53 11.78 -17.78
N GLU A 7 6.51 11.34 -19.04
CA GLU A 7 6.49 9.91 -19.33
C GLU A 7 7.73 9.20 -18.79
N GLU A 8 8.91 9.83 -18.91
CA GLU A 8 10.15 9.31 -18.33
C GLU A 8 10.10 9.25 -16.80
N ALA A 9 9.61 10.30 -16.14
CA ALA A 9 9.45 10.32 -14.69
C ALA A 9 8.49 9.24 -14.18
N TRP A 10 7.39 8.99 -14.89
CA TRP A 10 6.46 7.91 -14.56
C TRP A 10 7.10 6.52 -14.70
N LYS A 11 7.91 6.30 -15.75
CA LYS A 11 8.67 5.06 -15.94
C LYS A 11 9.66 4.82 -14.80
N LYS A 12 10.45 5.84 -14.43
CA LYS A 12 11.40 5.75 -13.31
C LYS A 12 10.69 5.42 -11.99
N LEU A 13 9.54 6.04 -11.73
CA LEU A 13 8.73 5.72 -10.56
C LEU A 13 8.23 4.27 -10.57
N ALA A 14 7.82 3.76 -11.73
CA ALA A 14 7.41 2.37 -11.90
C ALA A 14 8.57 1.40 -11.62
N ASP A 15 9.80 1.74 -12.01
CA ASP A 15 10.99 0.89 -11.84
C ASP A 15 11.39 0.76 -10.36
N VAL A 16 11.21 1.80 -9.55
CA VAL A 16 11.50 1.76 -8.10
C VAL A 16 10.34 1.21 -7.26
N CYS A 17 9.18 0.97 -7.87
CA CYS A 17 7.99 0.44 -7.20
C CYS A 17 8.18 -1.04 -6.85
N VAL A 18 7.95 -1.40 -5.58
CA VAL A 18 8.14 -2.77 -5.10
C VAL A 18 6.82 -3.53 -5.17
N ARG A 19 6.55 -4.16 -6.31
CA ARG A 19 5.34 -4.98 -6.53
C ARG A 19 5.15 -6.07 -5.49
N ALA A 20 6.24 -6.61 -4.94
CA ALA A 20 6.24 -7.57 -3.84
C ALA A 20 5.59 -7.06 -2.53
N ALA A 21 5.38 -5.75 -2.40
CA ALA A 21 4.83 -5.11 -1.21
C ALA A 21 3.31 -4.97 -1.24
N LEU A 22 2.67 -5.13 -2.39
CA LEU A 22 1.22 -4.96 -2.55
C LEU A 22 0.45 -6.08 -1.82
N TYR A 23 -0.78 -5.78 -1.39
CA TYR A 23 -1.62 -6.72 -0.65
C TYR A 23 -1.96 -8.00 -1.42
N ASP A 24 -1.96 -7.98 -2.75
CA ASP A 24 -2.31 -9.08 -3.65
C ASP A 24 -1.10 -9.63 -4.43
N SER A 25 0.13 -9.24 -4.06
CA SER A 25 1.35 -9.72 -4.70
C SER A 25 1.51 -11.24 -4.59
N SER A 26 1.85 -11.90 -5.70
CA SER A 26 2.19 -13.33 -5.73
C SER A 26 3.34 -13.69 -4.81
N ASP A 27 4.28 -12.77 -4.59
CA ASP A 27 5.45 -12.96 -3.71
C ASP A 27 5.08 -13.08 -2.23
N ARG A 28 3.80 -12.81 -1.89
CA ARG A 28 3.25 -12.93 -0.54
C ARG A 28 2.35 -14.15 -0.38
N GLN A 29 2.29 -15.04 -1.38
CA GLN A 29 1.56 -16.29 -1.27
C GLN A 29 2.35 -17.34 -0.45
N PRO A 30 1.65 -18.17 0.37
CA PRO A 30 0.22 -18.10 0.66
C PRO A 30 -0.12 -16.87 1.50
N PHE A 31 -1.22 -16.21 1.16
CA PHE A 31 -1.65 -15.03 1.89
C PHE A 31 -2.00 -15.38 3.33
N SER A 32 -1.44 -14.62 4.28
CA SER A 32 -1.90 -14.69 5.67
C SER A 32 -3.28 -14.03 5.72
N GLN A 33 -4.34 -14.82 5.82
CA GLN A 33 -5.73 -14.35 5.93
C GLN A 33 -6.36 -14.86 7.22
N CYS A 34 -7.32 -14.11 7.77
CA CYS A 34 -8.15 -14.60 8.86
C CYS A 34 -8.94 -15.83 8.40
N LEU A 35 -8.98 -16.85 9.25
CA LEU A 35 -9.84 -18.01 9.01
C LEU A 35 -11.32 -17.59 9.10
N PRO A 36 -12.22 -18.25 8.36
CA PRO A 36 -13.65 -17.97 8.43
C PRO A 36 -14.17 -17.98 9.87
N GLY A 37 -14.93 -16.95 10.25
CA GLY A 37 -15.49 -16.81 11.60
C GLY A 37 -14.51 -16.39 12.70
N THR A 38 -13.24 -16.11 12.37
CA THR A 38 -12.25 -15.63 13.35
C THR A 38 -12.02 -14.13 13.25
N ARG A 39 -11.60 -13.49 14.35
CA ARG A 39 -11.25 -12.06 14.42
C ARG A 39 -12.36 -11.09 13.95
N THR A 40 -13.60 -11.55 13.90
CA THR A 40 -14.78 -10.79 13.42
C THR A 40 -14.96 -9.49 14.18
N SER A 41 -14.99 -9.54 15.52
CA SER A 41 -15.15 -8.35 16.37
C SER A 41 -14.01 -7.33 16.18
N LEU A 42 -12.78 -7.78 15.94
CA LEU A 42 -11.66 -6.88 15.65
C LEU A 42 -11.83 -6.22 14.27
N LEU A 43 -12.19 -7.00 13.24
CA LEU A 43 -12.45 -6.46 11.91
C LEU A 43 -13.62 -5.46 11.92
N GLU A 44 -14.69 -5.73 12.65
CA GLU A 44 -15.80 -4.80 12.86
C GLU A 44 -15.33 -3.50 13.50
N THR A 45 -14.50 -3.58 14.55
CA THR A 45 -13.91 -2.40 15.19
C THR A 45 -13.08 -1.57 14.20
N LEU A 46 -12.31 -2.23 13.32
CA LEU A 46 -11.53 -1.54 12.29
C LEU A 46 -12.43 -0.84 11.26
N ARG A 47 -13.51 -1.48 10.82
CA ARG A 47 -14.49 -0.89 9.87
C ARG A 47 -15.15 0.35 10.47
N GLU A 48 -15.59 0.27 11.72
CA GLU A 48 -16.17 1.42 12.43
C GLU A 48 -15.17 2.57 12.58
N SER A 49 -13.90 2.24 12.87
CA SER A 49 -12.85 3.24 13.05
C SER A 49 -12.61 4.04 11.77
N VAL A 50 -12.48 3.37 10.62
CA VAL A 50 -12.24 4.03 9.31
C VAL A 50 -13.41 4.91 8.88
N GLN A 51 -14.65 4.58 9.27
CA GLN A 51 -15.83 5.38 8.94
C GLN A 51 -15.99 6.63 9.82
N ARG A 52 -15.55 6.59 11.09
CA ARG A 52 -15.80 7.67 12.07
C ARG A 52 -14.82 8.83 11.97
N GLU A 53 -13.59 8.59 11.55
CA GLU A 53 -12.51 9.58 11.64
C GLU A 53 -11.75 9.69 10.31
N GLN A 54 -11.47 10.92 9.87
CA GLN A 54 -10.85 11.21 8.57
C GLN A 54 -9.33 10.96 8.53
N SER A 55 -8.68 10.69 9.67
CA SER A 55 -7.21 10.50 9.73
C SER A 55 -6.80 9.62 10.90
N ASN A 56 -6.74 8.30 10.66
CA ASN A 56 -6.47 7.31 11.69
C ASN A 56 -5.13 6.62 11.47
N LEU A 57 -4.32 6.58 12.51
CA LEU A 57 -3.23 5.62 12.64
C LEU A 57 -3.68 4.50 13.57
N ILE A 58 -3.90 3.31 13.00
CA ILE A 58 -4.34 2.15 13.77
C ILE A 58 -3.13 1.29 14.15
N PHE A 59 -2.91 1.12 15.45
CA PHE A 59 -1.89 0.21 15.98
C PHE A 59 -2.48 -1.14 16.36
N LEU A 60 -2.21 -2.17 15.58
CA LEU A 60 -2.55 -3.55 15.92
C LEU A 60 -1.46 -4.19 16.78
N THR A 61 -1.71 -4.31 18.08
CA THR A 61 -0.79 -4.93 19.04
C THR A 61 -1.19 -6.36 19.40
N GLY A 62 -0.22 -7.21 19.75
CA GLY A 62 -0.46 -8.57 20.22
C GLY A 62 0.77 -9.45 20.07
N GLU A 63 0.72 -10.63 20.67
CA GLU A 63 1.84 -11.57 20.71
C GLU A 63 2.32 -12.01 19.32
N SER A 64 3.56 -12.49 19.24
CA SER A 64 4.07 -13.09 18.01
C SER A 64 3.17 -14.26 17.59
N GLY A 65 2.89 -14.39 16.29
CA GLY A 65 2.00 -15.44 15.78
C GLY A 65 0.50 -15.22 16.01
N SER A 66 0.06 -14.13 16.67
CA SER A 66 -1.37 -13.89 16.94
C SER A 66 -2.23 -13.59 15.71
N GLY A 67 -1.64 -13.48 14.52
CA GLY A 67 -2.35 -13.24 13.26
C GLY A 67 -2.57 -11.76 12.91
N LYS A 68 -1.77 -10.82 13.44
CA LYS A 68 -1.86 -9.38 13.09
C LYS A 68 -1.78 -9.12 11.58
N SER A 69 -0.80 -9.76 10.91
CA SER A 69 -0.66 -9.65 9.45
C SER A 69 -1.85 -10.25 8.71
N ALA A 70 -2.49 -11.28 9.29
CA ALA A 70 -3.70 -11.87 8.73
C ALA A 70 -4.87 -10.90 8.78
N VAL A 71 -5.07 -10.21 9.91
CA VAL A 71 -6.09 -9.16 10.06
C VAL A 71 -5.85 -8.03 9.07
N ALA A 72 -4.62 -7.52 8.98
CA ALA A 72 -4.28 -6.43 8.06
C ALA A 72 -4.52 -6.82 6.58
N HIS A 73 -4.16 -8.05 6.20
CA HIS A 73 -4.41 -8.56 4.86
C HIS A 73 -5.91 -8.71 4.58
N THR A 74 -6.65 -9.39 5.48
CA THR A 74 -8.09 -9.58 5.31
C THR A 74 -8.80 -8.23 5.21
N PHE A 75 -8.44 -7.28 6.07
CA PHE A 75 -8.98 -5.92 6.01
C PHE A 75 -8.66 -5.23 4.68
N ALA A 76 -7.41 -5.28 4.20
CA ALA A 76 -7.06 -4.71 2.89
C ALA A 76 -7.86 -5.37 1.75
N GLN A 77 -8.02 -6.69 1.77
CA GLN A 77 -8.76 -7.43 0.75
C GLN A 77 -10.25 -7.05 0.72
N GLU A 78 -10.87 -6.81 1.89
CA GLU A 78 -12.27 -6.36 2.00
C GLU A 78 -12.51 -4.99 1.36
N HIS A 79 -11.50 -4.11 1.38
CA HIS A 79 -11.63 -2.70 0.97
C HIS A 79 -11.05 -2.40 -0.42
N ARG A 80 -10.55 -3.43 -1.12
CA ARG A 80 -9.78 -3.31 -2.38
C ARG A 80 -10.51 -2.60 -3.52
N GLU A 81 -11.85 -2.64 -3.54
CA GLU A 81 -12.62 -2.19 -4.72
C GLU A 81 -12.95 -0.70 -4.68
N ASN A 82 -13.22 -0.11 -3.52
CA ASN A 82 -13.77 1.25 -3.44
C ASN A 82 -13.13 2.16 -2.39
N GLU A 83 -12.33 1.63 -1.46
CA GLU A 83 -11.84 2.42 -0.31
C GLU A 83 -10.31 2.38 -0.16
N LEU A 84 -9.65 1.34 -0.68
CA LEU A 84 -8.22 1.14 -0.53
C LEU A 84 -7.42 1.79 -1.66
N ALA A 85 -6.78 2.92 -1.35
CA ALA A 85 -6.00 3.66 -2.34
C ALA A 85 -4.60 3.06 -2.63
N ALA A 86 -3.96 2.46 -1.63
CA ALA A 86 -2.63 1.85 -1.78
C ALA A 86 -2.30 0.94 -0.61
N THR A 87 -1.35 0.02 -0.81
CA THR A 87 -0.82 -0.84 0.26
C THR A 87 0.69 -0.98 0.19
N PHE A 88 1.29 -1.23 1.36
CA PHE A 88 2.69 -1.64 1.47
C PHE A 88 2.89 -2.55 2.68
N PHE A 89 3.20 -3.82 2.43
CA PHE A 89 3.48 -4.81 3.46
C PHE A 89 4.99 -4.95 3.67
N PHE A 90 5.51 -4.33 4.73
CA PHE A 90 6.91 -4.47 5.12
C PHE A 90 7.29 -5.95 5.38
N SER A 91 8.54 -6.30 5.09
CA SER A 91 9.13 -7.60 5.43
C SER A 91 10.63 -7.49 5.60
N ARG A 92 11.13 -7.99 6.73
CA ARG A 92 12.57 -8.05 7.03
C ARG A 92 13.32 -8.99 6.08
N GLN A 93 12.63 -9.94 5.46
CA GLN A 93 13.23 -10.95 4.58
C GLN A 93 13.36 -10.47 3.13
N HIS A 94 12.72 -9.35 2.77
CA HIS A 94 12.71 -8.86 1.39
C HIS A 94 13.46 -7.51 1.31
N PRO A 95 14.56 -7.40 0.55
CA PRO A 95 15.40 -6.21 0.50
C PRO A 95 14.63 -4.91 0.22
N GLY A 96 13.73 -4.90 -0.76
CA GLY A 96 12.90 -3.72 -1.08
C GLY A 96 11.75 -3.41 -0.11
N ARG A 97 11.56 -4.21 0.95
CA ARG A 97 10.45 -4.06 1.92
C ARG A 97 10.90 -3.99 3.37
N ARG A 98 12.21 -4.05 3.63
CA ARG A 98 12.75 -4.10 5.00
C ARG A 98 12.92 -2.71 5.62
N ASN A 99 12.92 -1.66 4.79
CA ASN A 99 13.06 -0.26 5.16
C ASN A 99 12.04 0.59 4.38
N THR A 100 12.09 1.90 4.54
CA THR A 100 11.12 2.85 3.98
C THR A 100 11.50 3.40 2.61
N ASP A 101 12.68 3.05 2.07
CA ASP A 101 13.23 3.64 0.85
C ASP A 101 12.24 3.55 -0.33
N HIS A 102 11.56 2.42 -0.46
CA HIS A 102 10.57 2.18 -1.52
C HIS A 102 9.12 2.41 -1.08
N PHE A 103 8.86 2.77 0.18
CA PHE A 103 7.50 2.93 0.70
C PHE A 103 6.75 4.04 -0.04
N LEU A 104 7.27 5.28 -0.01
CA LEU A 104 6.62 6.42 -0.65
C LEU A 104 6.56 6.32 -2.18
N PRO A 105 7.61 5.86 -2.89
CA PRO A 105 7.51 5.62 -4.33
C PRO A 105 6.42 4.59 -4.69
N THR A 106 6.35 3.47 -3.95
CA THR A 106 5.36 2.42 -4.22
C THR A 106 3.92 2.87 -3.93
N ILE A 107 3.70 3.64 -2.86
CA ILE A 107 2.39 4.24 -2.57
C ILE A 107 2.02 5.28 -3.65
N SER A 108 2.96 6.15 -4.04
CA SER A 108 2.72 7.18 -5.06
C SER A 108 2.35 6.54 -6.40
N TYR A 109 3.05 5.48 -6.82
CA TYR A 109 2.72 4.76 -8.04
C TYR A 109 1.30 4.18 -8.00
N GLN A 110 0.91 3.54 -6.90
CA GLN A 110 -0.46 3.01 -6.72
C GLN A 110 -1.52 4.12 -6.80
N LEU A 111 -1.30 5.26 -6.13
CA LEU A 111 -2.23 6.40 -6.20
C LEU A 111 -2.35 6.98 -7.62
N GLY A 112 -1.24 7.07 -8.36
CA GLY A 112 -1.25 7.54 -9.73
C GLY A 112 -1.97 6.59 -10.70
N LEU A 113 -1.94 5.28 -10.45
CA LEU A 113 -2.73 4.31 -11.21
C LEU A 113 -4.24 4.48 -10.99
N LEU A 114 -4.64 4.90 -9.78
CA LEU A 114 -6.06 5.08 -9.44
C LEU A 114 -6.62 6.44 -9.89
N HIS A 115 -5.81 7.50 -9.91
CA HIS A 115 -6.32 8.85 -10.17
C HIS A 115 -5.38 9.68 -11.06
N HIS A 116 -5.88 10.11 -12.22
CA HIS A 116 -5.10 10.85 -13.21
C HIS A 116 -4.47 12.15 -12.65
N LEU A 117 -5.19 12.94 -11.84
CA LEU A 117 -4.60 14.14 -11.23
C LEU A 117 -3.47 13.81 -10.25
N ALA A 118 -3.53 12.66 -9.57
CA ALA A 118 -2.44 12.21 -8.70
C ALA A 118 -1.23 11.85 -9.55
N GLN A 119 -1.43 11.09 -10.63
CA GLN A 119 -0.37 10.75 -11.58
C GLN A 119 0.31 12.00 -12.13
N GLU A 120 -0.44 12.99 -12.61
CA GLU A 120 0.11 14.24 -13.15
C GLU A 120 0.90 15.02 -12.11
N THR A 121 0.38 15.11 -10.88
CA THR A 121 1.01 15.84 -9.77
C THR A 121 2.31 15.18 -9.33
N ILE A 122 2.28 13.87 -9.12
CA ILE A 122 3.45 13.05 -8.72
C ILE A 122 4.53 13.16 -9.80
N THR A 123 4.15 12.98 -11.05
CA THR A 123 5.09 13.02 -12.16
C THR A 123 5.71 14.41 -12.31
N ARG A 124 4.92 15.48 -12.17
CA ARG A 124 5.43 16.86 -12.17
C ARG A 124 6.40 17.11 -11.01
N ALA A 125 6.15 16.55 -9.83
CA ALA A 125 7.05 16.67 -8.69
C ALA A 125 8.40 15.98 -8.98
N ILE A 126 8.37 14.75 -9.49
CA ILE A 126 9.59 14.00 -9.86
C ILE A 126 10.35 14.69 -11.00
N THR A 127 9.67 15.23 -12.00
CA THR A 127 10.32 15.99 -13.07
C THR A 127 11.03 17.24 -12.54
N ARG A 128 10.48 17.90 -11.51
CA ARG A 128 11.07 19.09 -10.88
C ARG A 128 12.22 18.74 -9.93
N ASP A 129 12.08 17.64 -9.21
CA ASP A 129 13.06 17.14 -8.26
C ASP A 129 13.30 15.63 -8.46
N PRO A 130 14.29 15.28 -9.31
CA PRO A 130 14.64 13.88 -9.55
C PRO A 130 15.18 13.15 -8.33
N SER A 131 15.57 13.84 -7.25
CA SER A 131 16.08 13.21 -6.02
C SER A 131 14.98 12.56 -5.16
N LEU A 132 13.72 12.73 -5.55
CA LEU A 132 12.57 12.05 -4.96
C LEU A 132 12.53 10.54 -5.25
N LEU A 133 13.39 10.04 -6.15
CA LEU A 133 13.53 8.63 -6.52
C LEU A 133 14.94 8.10 -6.20
#